data_AF-A0A7V2RIZ9-F1
#
_entry.id   AF-A0A7V2RIZ9-F1
#
_cell.length_a   1.000
_cell.length_b   1.000
_cell.length_c   1.000
_cell.angle_alpha   90.00
_cell.angle_beta   90.00
_cell.angle_gamma   90.00
#
_symmetry.space_group_name_H-M   'P 1'
#
loop_
_entity.id
_entity.type
_entity.pdbx_description
1 polymer ?
#
loop_
_entity_poly.entity_id
_entity_poly.type
_entity_poly.pdbx_seq_one_letter_code
_entity_poly.pdbx_strand_id
1 'polypeptide(L)'
;MKFNALFFFLAVSTCVQAQYTYISDRRFFEPADLIGYKFLPGAMEIPNEAERDLEPGEYSFGVTANNLYIKGEGISGVYNINNMQPQDYGIKIFLMNARDARLQGHLKVIQNKWGMVESLIFKRSKNDREIIFYQVPATRELKSKEKSYFTDRGELAIAHTDSIWGTTIRPFLVMHRNENLQQRLHMSDSTYVTFIEEINIEKKEVKKKKKSRLAEGKKNKKSRKNEKAEMDNVDIELATSEEEEEKIESDTMATEAPKIKIKITKEYFVVLHSYITNRDGGQEYKIQKYPVKKINVREDETANLQEERFQWEFINDKKENIYLYLNGDKTVSRMEIGADNYLMRGF
;
A
#
# COMPACT_ATOMS: atom_id res chain seq x y z
N MET A 1 -42.66 41.13 -21.43
CA MET A 1 -41.91 39.86 -21.29
C MET A 1 -40.91 40.03 -20.17
N LYS A 2 -41.07 39.34 -19.04
CA LYS A 2 -40.07 39.25 -17.98
C LYS A 2 -39.90 37.77 -17.66
N PHE A 3 -38.80 37.19 -18.11
CA PHE A 3 -38.41 35.82 -17.82
C PHE A 3 -37.68 35.84 -16.48
N ASN A 4 -38.35 35.40 -15.41
CA ASN A 4 -37.69 35.10 -14.14
C ASN A 4 -36.97 33.77 -14.30
N ALA A 5 -35.66 33.83 -14.57
CA ALA A 5 -34.79 32.66 -14.46
C ALA A 5 -34.54 32.38 -12.97
N LEU A 6 -35.29 31.43 -12.42
CA LEU A 6 -35.04 30.88 -11.09
C LEU A 6 -33.78 30.00 -11.17
N PHE A 7 -32.65 30.53 -10.73
CA PHE A 7 -31.39 29.79 -10.62
C PHE A 7 -31.49 28.82 -9.44
N PHE A 8 -31.82 27.56 -9.72
CA PHE A 8 -31.76 26.47 -8.75
C PHE A 8 -30.28 26.13 -8.51
N PHE A 9 -29.69 26.70 -7.46
CA PHE A 9 -28.39 26.26 -6.95
C PHE A 9 -28.58 24.88 -6.33
N LEU A 10 -28.38 23.82 -7.13
CA LEU A 10 -28.27 22.46 -6.65
C LEU A 10 -26.93 22.35 -5.90
N ALA A 11 -26.95 22.59 -4.60
CA ALA A 11 -25.81 22.30 -3.73
C ALA A 11 -25.65 20.77 -3.68
N VAL A 12 -24.84 20.23 -4.58
CA VAL A 12 -24.36 18.85 -4.47
C VAL A 12 -23.38 18.83 -3.31
N SER A 13 -23.90 18.66 -2.10
CA SER A 13 -23.09 18.23 -0.98
C SER A 13 -22.65 16.82 -1.31
N THR A 14 -21.39 16.66 -1.72
CA THR A 14 -20.73 15.36 -1.74
C THR A 14 -20.59 14.92 -0.29
N CYS A 15 -21.65 14.34 0.25
CA CYS A 15 -21.56 13.61 1.50
C CYS A 15 -20.67 12.41 1.18
N VAL A 16 -19.44 12.40 1.71
CA VAL A 16 -18.66 11.17 1.82
C VAL A 16 -19.56 10.20 2.56
N GLN A 17 -20.16 9.25 1.84
CA GLN A 17 -20.99 8.23 2.46
C GLN A 17 -20.04 7.40 3.31
N ALA A 18 -20.13 7.58 4.63
CA ALA A 18 -19.48 6.68 5.55
C ALA A 18 -19.89 5.25 5.17
N GLN A 19 -18.93 4.33 5.13
CA GLN A 19 -19.19 2.92 4.91
C GLN A 19 -18.98 2.18 6.22
N TYR A 20 -19.67 1.06 6.39
CA TYR A 20 -19.40 0.19 7.53
C TYR A 20 -17.97 -0.33 7.48
N THR A 21 -17.42 -0.68 8.64
CA THR A 21 -16.31 -1.63 8.69
C THR A 21 -16.88 -3.03 8.59
N TYR A 22 -16.29 -3.84 7.72
CA TYR A 22 -16.73 -5.22 7.55
C TYR A 22 -15.84 -6.16 8.33
N ILE A 23 -16.43 -7.27 8.80
CA ILE A 23 -15.70 -8.33 9.53
C ILE A 23 -14.45 -8.78 8.76
N SER A 24 -14.53 -8.84 7.43
CA SER A 24 -13.44 -9.32 6.56
C SER A 24 -12.39 -8.27 6.21
N ASP A 25 -12.50 -7.03 6.70
CA ASP A 25 -11.61 -5.95 6.28
C ASP A 25 -10.18 -6.10 6.83
N ARG A 26 -10.03 -6.58 8.07
CA ARG A 26 -8.72 -6.71 8.73
C ARG A 26 -8.73 -7.83 9.77
N ARG A 27 -7.59 -8.50 9.92
CA ARG A 27 -7.29 -9.40 11.04
C ARG A 27 -6.43 -8.67 12.07
N PHE A 28 -6.68 -9.00 13.34
CA PHE A 28 -6.03 -8.40 14.49
C PHE A 28 -5.52 -9.54 15.37
N PHE A 29 -4.21 -9.74 15.39
CA PHE A 29 -3.57 -10.81 16.14
C PHE A 29 -3.07 -10.31 17.49
N GLU A 30 -2.68 -9.04 17.56
CA GLU A 30 -2.16 -8.41 18.76
C GLU A 30 -2.90 -7.11 19.10
N PRO A 31 -2.91 -6.68 20.37
CA PRO A 31 -3.52 -5.41 20.76
C PRO A 31 -3.02 -4.19 19.98
N ALA A 32 -1.75 -4.20 19.57
CA ALA A 32 -1.15 -3.11 18.79
C ALA A 32 -1.82 -2.94 17.41
N ASP A 33 -2.38 -4.01 16.83
CA ASP A 33 -3.05 -3.96 15.53
C ASP A 33 -4.29 -3.07 15.52
N LEU A 34 -4.90 -2.82 16.69
CA LEU A 34 -6.05 -1.94 16.83
C LEU A 34 -5.68 -0.47 16.71
N ILE A 35 -4.42 -0.10 16.96
CA ILE A 35 -3.98 1.30 17.05
C ILE A 35 -4.12 1.96 15.68
N GLY A 36 -4.91 3.02 15.63
CA GLY A 36 -5.23 3.78 14.43
C GLY A 36 -6.43 3.26 13.67
N TYR A 37 -7.00 2.12 14.05
CA TYR A 37 -8.19 1.59 13.40
C TYR A 37 -9.47 2.22 13.96
N LYS A 38 -10.44 2.44 13.08
CA LYS A 38 -11.75 2.98 13.42
C LYS A 38 -12.84 2.03 12.97
N PHE A 39 -13.58 1.49 13.93
CA PHE A 39 -14.73 0.64 13.67
C PHE A 39 -16.00 1.48 13.43
N LEU A 40 -16.79 1.06 12.45
CA LEU A 40 -18.08 1.61 12.05
C LEU A 40 -19.10 0.45 12.02
N PRO A 41 -19.68 0.08 13.18
CA PRO A 41 -20.61 -1.04 13.28
C PRO A 41 -21.92 -0.77 12.52
N GLY A 42 -22.66 -1.84 12.22
CA GLY A 42 -23.95 -1.75 11.51
C GLY A 42 -25.17 -2.16 12.33
N ALA A 43 -24.99 -2.63 13.56
CA ALA A 43 -26.09 -2.88 14.49
C ALA A 43 -25.64 -2.68 15.94
N MET A 44 -26.58 -2.41 16.83
CA MET A 44 -26.38 -2.33 18.27
C MET A 44 -27.43 -3.11 19.05
N GLU A 45 -27.04 -3.61 20.22
CA GLU A 45 -27.89 -4.30 21.16
C GLU A 45 -27.57 -3.85 22.60
N ILE A 46 -28.62 -3.52 23.35
CA ILE A 46 -28.60 -3.39 24.80
C ILE A 46 -29.31 -4.64 25.35
N PRO A 47 -28.59 -5.55 26.02
CA PRO A 47 -29.15 -6.83 26.42
C PRO A 47 -30.47 -6.71 27.20
N ASN A 48 -31.50 -7.40 26.73
CA ASN A 48 -32.87 -7.40 27.28
C ASN A 48 -33.63 -6.06 27.20
N GLU A 49 -33.18 -5.10 26.39
CA GLU A 49 -33.81 -3.78 26.30
C GLU A 49 -34.12 -3.36 24.86
N ALA A 50 -33.11 -3.32 23.98
CA ALA A 50 -33.26 -2.83 22.63
C ALA A 50 -32.25 -3.44 21.67
N GLU A 51 -32.67 -3.64 20.43
CA GLU A 51 -31.81 -4.01 19.30
C GLU A 51 -32.19 -3.15 18.11
N ARG A 52 -31.19 -2.63 17.37
CA ARG A 52 -31.43 -1.77 16.23
C ARG A 52 -30.28 -1.81 15.23
N ASP A 53 -30.61 -1.80 13.96
CA ASP A 53 -29.65 -1.51 12.89
C ASP A 53 -29.17 -0.06 12.97
N LEU A 54 -27.93 0.16 12.57
CA LEU A 54 -27.27 1.46 12.59
C LEU A 54 -27.00 1.94 11.17
N GLU A 55 -27.14 3.23 10.93
CA GLU A 55 -26.61 3.82 9.71
C GLU A 55 -25.08 3.91 9.78
N PRO A 56 -24.37 3.90 8.62
CA PRO A 56 -22.92 3.98 8.63
C PRO A 56 -22.41 5.22 9.35
N GLY A 57 -21.56 5.03 10.35
CA GLY A 57 -20.94 6.13 11.11
C GLY A 57 -21.85 6.86 12.09
N GLU A 58 -23.04 6.33 12.34
CA GLU A 58 -23.89 6.73 13.47
C GLU A 58 -23.15 6.51 14.79
N TYR A 59 -22.55 5.32 14.93
CA TYR A 59 -21.58 4.99 15.98
C TYR A 59 -20.19 4.78 15.38
N SER A 60 -19.15 5.14 16.12
CA SER A 60 -17.79 4.81 15.74
C SER A 60 -16.86 4.64 16.93
N PHE A 61 -15.89 3.73 16.80
CA PHE A 61 -14.88 3.44 17.82
C PHE A 61 -13.50 3.59 17.19
N GLY A 62 -12.85 4.73 17.40
CA GLY A 62 -11.47 4.98 16.98
C GLY A 62 -10.50 4.66 18.11
N VAL A 63 -9.58 3.72 17.87
CA VAL A 63 -8.57 3.33 18.86
C VAL A 63 -7.25 4.02 18.54
N THR A 64 -6.62 4.66 19.51
CA THR A 64 -5.23 5.12 19.41
C THR A 64 -4.39 4.45 20.49
N ALA A 65 -3.09 4.76 20.57
CA ALA A 65 -2.23 4.22 21.62
C ALA A 65 -2.73 4.58 23.03
N ASN A 66 -3.30 5.78 23.20
CA ASN A 66 -3.63 6.33 24.52
C ASN A 66 -5.13 6.49 24.75
N ASN A 67 -5.95 6.54 23.70
CA ASN A 67 -7.35 6.92 23.80
C ASN A 67 -8.26 6.05 22.94
N LEU A 68 -9.47 5.83 23.45
CA LEU A 68 -10.60 5.36 22.67
C LEU A 68 -11.54 6.55 22.42
N TYR A 69 -11.74 6.87 21.14
CA TYR A 69 -12.68 7.88 20.66
C TYR A 69 -13.99 7.20 20.30
N ILE A 70 -15.06 7.54 21.02
CA ILE A 70 -16.40 7.03 20.73
C ILE A 70 -17.26 8.18 20.21
N LYS A 71 -17.92 7.95 19.08
CA LYS A 71 -19.03 8.77 18.58
C LYS A 71 -20.28 7.90 18.65
N GLY A 72 -21.40 8.49 19.05
CA GLY A 72 -22.67 7.79 19.21
C GLY A 72 -23.56 8.43 20.27
N GLU A 73 -24.87 8.30 20.13
CA GLU A 73 -25.82 8.86 21.08
C GLU A 73 -25.60 8.28 22.50
N GLY A 74 -25.61 9.14 23.52
CA GLY A 74 -25.47 8.73 24.93
C GLY A 74 -24.07 8.28 25.41
N ILE A 75 -23.18 7.87 24.50
CA ILE A 75 -21.85 7.32 24.85
C ILE A 75 -20.66 8.07 24.25
N SER A 76 -20.91 9.11 23.45
CA SER A 76 -19.88 9.94 22.84
C SER A 76 -18.87 10.46 23.87
N GLY A 77 -17.58 10.34 23.55
CA GLY A 77 -16.52 10.81 24.43
C GLY A 77 -15.14 10.27 24.08
N VAL A 78 -14.14 10.75 24.81
CA VAL A 78 -12.77 10.26 24.78
C VAL A 78 -12.47 9.57 26.10
N TYR A 79 -12.04 8.31 26.01
CA TYR A 79 -11.72 7.46 27.16
C TYR A 79 -10.24 7.13 27.13
N ASN A 80 -9.54 7.33 28.23
CA ASN A 80 -8.12 7.00 28.31
C ASN A 80 -7.97 5.47 28.35
N ILE A 81 -7.08 4.95 27.52
CA ILE A 81 -6.70 3.54 27.52
C ILE A 81 -5.63 3.37 28.59
N ASN A 82 -5.97 2.60 29.63
CA ASN A 82 -5.01 2.26 30.66
C ASN A 82 -4.13 1.08 30.23
N ASN A 83 -4.75 0.07 29.60
CA ASN A 83 -4.05 -1.10 29.06
C ASN A 83 -4.91 -1.81 28.01
N MET A 84 -4.26 -2.57 27.12
CA MET A 84 -4.89 -3.49 26.19
C MET A 84 -4.31 -4.89 26.39
N GLN A 85 -5.17 -5.91 26.55
CA GLN A 85 -4.74 -7.28 26.82
C GLN A 85 -5.44 -8.27 25.89
N PRO A 86 -4.71 -9.28 25.35
CA PRO A 86 -5.35 -10.40 24.68
C PRO A 86 -6.19 -11.21 25.68
N GLN A 87 -7.25 -11.83 25.19
CA GLN A 87 -8.21 -12.67 25.91
C GLN A 87 -8.64 -13.83 25.01
N ASP A 88 -9.24 -14.88 25.58
CA ASP A 88 -9.69 -16.06 24.81
C ASP A 88 -10.72 -15.71 23.72
N TYR A 89 -11.49 -14.64 23.92
CA TYR A 89 -12.48 -14.14 22.96
C TYR A 89 -11.95 -13.05 22.02
N GLY A 90 -10.70 -12.61 22.17
CA GLY A 90 -10.12 -11.53 21.37
C GLY A 90 -9.28 -10.55 22.21
N ILE A 91 -9.65 -9.28 22.26
CA ILE A 91 -8.86 -8.23 22.94
C ILE A 91 -9.73 -7.44 23.92
N LYS A 92 -9.20 -7.12 25.09
CA LYS A 92 -9.87 -6.24 26.07
C LYS A 92 -9.07 -4.97 26.29
N ILE A 93 -9.72 -3.84 26.03
CA ILE A 93 -9.20 -2.50 26.29
C ILE A 93 -9.79 -2.02 27.62
N PHE A 94 -8.93 -1.77 28.60
CA PHE A 94 -9.32 -1.21 29.88
C PHE A 94 -9.36 0.31 29.78
N LEU A 95 -10.51 0.88 30.12
CA LEU A 95 -10.78 2.29 29.96
C LEU A 95 -10.88 2.98 31.30
N MET A 96 -10.36 4.19 31.36
CA MET A 96 -10.51 5.10 32.49
C MET A 96 -11.04 6.44 31.98
N ASN A 97 -12.02 7.00 32.69
CA ASN A 97 -12.50 8.32 32.34
C ASN A 97 -11.41 9.37 32.62
N ALA A 98 -11.16 10.26 31.65
CA ALA A 98 -10.13 11.28 31.78
C ALA A 98 -10.39 12.30 32.89
N ARG A 99 -11.66 12.47 33.32
CA ARG A 99 -12.07 13.44 34.34
C ARG A 99 -12.28 12.81 35.73
N ASP A 100 -12.60 11.52 35.79
CA ASP A 100 -12.79 10.79 37.05
C ASP A 100 -12.24 9.36 36.95
N ALA A 101 -11.08 9.13 37.57
CA ALA A 101 -10.38 7.85 37.56
C ALA A 101 -11.16 6.69 38.23
N ARG A 102 -12.21 6.98 39.01
CA ARG A 102 -13.08 5.95 39.61
C ARG A 102 -14.01 5.32 38.58
N LEU A 103 -14.33 6.05 37.51
CA LEU A 103 -15.14 5.56 36.40
C LEU A 103 -14.25 4.74 35.46
N GLN A 104 -14.19 3.45 35.75
CA GLN A 104 -13.47 2.45 34.98
C GLN A 104 -14.44 1.61 34.17
N GLY A 105 -14.19 1.54 32.87
CA GLY A 105 -14.96 0.80 31.89
C GLY A 105 -14.08 -0.12 31.05
N HIS A 106 -14.64 -0.62 29.95
CA HIS A 106 -13.86 -1.38 28.98
C HIS A 106 -14.50 -1.35 27.59
N LEU A 107 -13.67 -1.68 26.59
CA LEU A 107 -14.13 -2.16 25.29
C LEU A 107 -13.61 -3.59 25.12
N LYS A 108 -14.51 -4.57 24.98
CA LYS A 108 -14.14 -5.92 24.55
C LYS A 108 -14.27 -5.96 23.03
N VAL A 109 -13.21 -6.34 22.35
CA VAL A 109 -13.18 -6.59 20.92
C VAL A 109 -13.29 -8.10 20.74
N ILE A 110 -14.46 -8.55 20.30
CA ILE A 110 -14.75 -9.97 20.14
C ILE A 110 -14.29 -10.39 18.74
N GLN A 111 -13.44 -11.41 18.70
CA GLN A 111 -12.83 -11.92 17.50
C GLN A 111 -13.24 -13.37 17.26
N ASN A 112 -13.30 -13.75 16.00
CA ASN A 112 -13.39 -15.17 15.64
C ASN A 112 -12.00 -15.82 15.57
N LYS A 113 -11.98 -17.12 15.27
CA LYS A 113 -10.74 -17.93 15.17
C LYS A 113 -9.73 -17.46 14.13
N TRP A 114 -10.09 -16.53 13.25
CA TRP A 114 -9.21 -15.96 12.23
C TRP A 114 -8.71 -14.55 12.60
N GLY A 115 -8.98 -14.07 13.82
CA GLY A 115 -8.59 -12.73 14.27
C GLY A 115 -9.45 -11.60 13.69
N MET A 116 -10.60 -11.93 13.07
CA MET A 116 -11.52 -10.93 12.53
C MET A 116 -12.50 -10.48 13.60
N VAL A 117 -12.78 -9.17 13.68
CA VAL A 117 -13.69 -8.60 14.70
C VAL A 117 -15.14 -8.77 14.29
N GLU A 118 -15.93 -9.45 15.13
CA GLU A 118 -17.37 -9.68 14.92
C GLU A 118 -18.22 -8.69 15.70
N SER A 119 -17.80 -8.36 16.92
CA SER A 119 -18.52 -7.41 17.76
C SER A 119 -17.62 -6.64 18.72
N LEU A 120 -18.14 -5.52 19.19
CA LEU A 120 -17.53 -4.66 20.19
C LEU A 120 -18.49 -4.56 21.37
N ILE A 121 -18.03 -4.90 22.58
CA ILE A 121 -18.84 -4.76 23.80
C ILE A 121 -18.28 -3.61 24.61
N PHE A 122 -19.00 -2.51 24.63
CA PHE A 122 -18.62 -1.31 25.35
C PHE A 122 -19.32 -1.23 26.71
N LYS A 123 -18.55 -0.91 27.74
CA LYS A 123 -19.06 -0.59 29.07
C LYS A 123 -18.39 0.68 29.56
N ARG A 124 -19.18 1.73 29.81
CA ARG A 124 -18.67 3.05 30.21
C ARG A 124 -18.08 3.06 31.63
N SER A 125 -18.76 2.41 32.58
CA SER A 125 -18.32 2.29 33.97
C SER A 125 -18.81 0.98 34.60
N LYS A 126 -18.41 0.69 35.85
CA LYS A 126 -18.82 -0.53 36.56
C LYS A 126 -20.34 -0.68 36.70
N ASN A 127 -21.06 0.45 36.85
CA ASN A 127 -22.50 0.48 37.10
C ASN A 127 -23.34 0.59 35.82
N ASP A 128 -22.72 0.99 34.70
CA ASP A 128 -23.41 1.08 33.43
C ASP A 128 -23.65 -0.32 32.84
N ARG A 129 -24.65 -0.43 31.96
CA ARG A 129 -24.87 -1.67 31.20
C ARG A 129 -23.83 -1.81 30.09
N GLU A 130 -23.61 -3.04 29.65
CA GLU A 130 -22.86 -3.29 28.43
C GLU A 130 -23.75 -3.02 27.22
N ILE A 131 -23.16 -2.43 26.18
CA ILE A 131 -23.79 -2.25 24.87
C ILE A 131 -22.94 -3.01 23.86
N ILE A 132 -23.58 -3.85 23.05
CA ILE A 132 -22.93 -4.69 22.04
C ILE A 132 -23.13 -4.01 20.68
N PHE A 133 -22.06 -3.92 19.89
CA PHE A 133 -22.07 -3.38 18.54
C PHE A 133 -21.57 -4.44 17.58
N TYR A 134 -22.36 -4.79 16.58
CA TYR A 134 -22.04 -5.85 15.63
C TYR A 134 -21.44 -5.27 14.34
N GLN A 135 -20.39 -5.91 13.87
CA GLN A 135 -19.80 -5.64 12.56
C GLN A 135 -20.62 -6.34 11.47
N VAL A 136 -20.71 -5.71 10.30
CA VAL A 136 -21.50 -6.25 9.18
C VAL A 136 -20.63 -7.22 8.38
N PRO A 137 -21.14 -8.39 7.96
CA PRO A 137 -20.45 -9.19 6.96
C PRO A 137 -20.53 -8.51 5.59
N ALA A 138 -19.40 -8.38 4.89
CA ALA A 138 -19.42 -7.89 3.51
C ALA A 138 -20.26 -8.81 2.62
N THR A 139 -21.10 -8.21 1.76
CA THR A 139 -21.98 -8.95 0.85
C THR A 139 -21.16 -9.76 -0.16
N ARG A 140 -21.75 -10.84 -0.71
CA ARG A 140 -21.06 -11.67 -1.72
C ARG A 140 -20.67 -10.85 -2.95
N GLU A 141 -21.53 -9.92 -3.36
CA GLU A 141 -21.27 -9.01 -4.48
C GLU A 141 -20.09 -8.08 -4.20
N LEU A 142 -20.06 -7.46 -3.01
CA LEU A 142 -18.95 -6.59 -2.61
C LEU A 142 -17.64 -7.38 -2.58
N LYS A 143 -17.63 -8.55 -1.93
CA LYS A 143 -16.44 -9.42 -1.85
C LYS A 143 -15.92 -9.82 -3.23
N SER A 144 -16.81 -10.08 -4.18
CA SER A 144 -16.45 -10.41 -5.56
C SER A 144 -15.82 -9.22 -6.29
N LYS A 145 -16.44 -8.04 -6.19
CA LYS A 145 -15.89 -6.80 -6.77
C LYS A 145 -14.53 -6.45 -6.18
N GLU A 146 -14.40 -6.53 -4.86
CA GLU A 146 -13.14 -6.28 -4.17
C GLU A 146 -12.06 -7.29 -4.53
N LYS A 147 -12.42 -8.58 -4.67
CA LYS A 147 -11.49 -9.61 -5.14
C LYS A 147 -10.96 -9.34 -6.54
N SER A 148 -11.81 -8.82 -7.43
CA SER A 148 -11.39 -8.52 -8.80
C SER A 148 -10.56 -7.23 -8.92
N TYR A 149 -10.65 -6.35 -7.93
CA TYR A 149 -10.02 -5.03 -7.99
C TYR A 149 -8.75 -4.95 -7.16
N PHE A 150 -8.79 -5.35 -5.89
CA PHE A 150 -7.64 -5.26 -5.00
C PHE A 150 -6.71 -6.45 -5.20
N THR A 151 -5.42 -6.23 -4.99
CA THR A 151 -4.43 -7.30 -4.98
C THR A 151 -4.57 -8.10 -3.68
N ASP A 152 -4.74 -9.41 -3.78
CA ASP A 152 -4.75 -10.29 -2.61
C ASP A 152 -3.32 -10.53 -2.11
N ARG A 153 -3.16 -10.57 -0.78
CA ARG A 153 -1.93 -11.03 -0.16
C ARG A 153 -1.68 -12.47 -0.62
N GLY A 154 -0.52 -12.72 -1.21
CA GLY A 154 -0.21 -14.07 -1.70
C GLY A 154 -0.57 -14.35 -3.16
N GLU A 155 -1.15 -13.40 -3.89
CA GLU A 155 -1.65 -13.65 -5.25
C GLU A 155 -0.64 -13.28 -6.34
N LEU A 156 -0.06 -12.08 -6.27
CA LEU A 156 0.85 -11.58 -7.30
C LEU A 156 2.27 -12.11 -7.07
N ALA A 157 2.67 -13.13 -7.83
CA ALA A 157 4.02 -13.69 -7.79
C ALA A 157 5.02 -12.84 -8.60
N ILE A 158 6.14 -12.46 -8.00
CA ILE A 158 7.22 -11.69 -8.62
C ILE A 158 8.54 -12.43 -8.38
N ALA A 159 8.90 -13.30 -9.32
CA ALA A 159 10.01 -14.22 -9.12
C ALA A 159 11.39 -13.53 -9.11
N HIS A 160 11.54 -12.46 -9.90
CA HIS A 160 12.78 -11.75 -10.15
C HIS A 160 12.53 -10.24 -10.25
N THR A 161 13.55 -9.42 -9.96
CA THR A 161 13.44 -7.95 -10.00
C THR A 161 12.93 -7.44 -11.34
N ASP A 162 13.31 -8.07 -12.45
CA ASP A 162 12.92 -7.61 -13.78
C ASP A 162 11.46 -7.94 -14.11
N SER A 163 10.85 -8.90 -13.40
CA SER A 163 9.45 -9.29 -13.62
C SER A 163 8.43 -8.31 -13.02
N ILE A 164 8.88 -7.35 -12.22
CA ILE A 164 7.99 -6.36 -11.62
C ILE A 164 7.55 -5.28 -12.60
N TRP A 165 8.35 -4.99 -13.62
CA TRP A 165 8.09 -3.88 -14.53
C TRP A 165 6.87 -4.19 -15.41
N GLY A 166 5.95 -3.24 -15.51
CA GLY A 166 4.64 -3.39 -16.13
C GLY A 166 3.53 -3.90 -15.19
N THR A 167 3.86 -4.23 -13.93
CA THR A 167 2.86 -4.70 -12.96
C THR A 167 2.14 -3.55 -12.25
N THR A 168 0.97 -3.86 -11.68
CA THR A 168 0.18 -2.94 -10.87
C THR A 168 -0.23 -3.60 -9.56
N ILE A 169 -0.01 -2.91 -8.45
CA ILE A 169 -0.45 -3.32 -7.11
C ILE A 169 -1.60 -2.42 -6.67
N ARG A 170 -2.70 -3.02 -6.21
CA ARG A 170 -3.91 -2.33 -5.74
C ARG A 170 -4.12 -2.65 -4.26
N PRO A 171 -3.56 -1.82 -3.34
CA PRO A 171 -3.66 -2.08 -1.91
C PRO A 171 -5.08 -1.90 -1.38
N PHE A 172 -5.38 -2.59 -0.29
CA PHE A 172 -6.69 -2.60 0.35
C PHE A 172 -6.77 -1.72 1.60
N LEU A 173 -5.65 -1.59 2.32
CA LEU A 173 -5.52 -0.75 3.52
C LEU A 173 -4.25 0.09 3.42
N VAL A 174 -4.30 1.31 3.97
CA VAL A 174 -3.13 2.16 4.19
C VAL A 174 -2.97 2.42 5.68
N MET A 175 -1.75 2.31 6.18
CA MET A 175 -1.40 2.74 7.52
C MET A 175 -0.46 3.94 7.42
N HIS A 176 -0.97 5.10 7.79
CA HIS A 176 -0.21 6.34 7.86
C HIS A 176 0.59 6.36 9.16
N ARG A 177 1.88 5.99 9.12
CA ARG A 177 2.70 5.87 10.35
C ARG A 177 2.82 7.19 11.09
N ASN A 178 2.91 8.30 10.37
CA ASN A 178 3.05 9.62 10.97
C ASN A 178 1.80 10.05 11.75
N GLU A 179 0.63 9.61 11.30
CA GLU A 179 -0.67 9.95 11.91
C GLU A 179 -1.16 8.85 12.86
N ASN A 180 -0.48 7.70 12.89
CA ASN A 180 -0.97 6.46 13.52
C ASN A 180 -2.42 6.17 13.15
N LEU A 181 -2.74 6.29 11.85
CA LEU A 181 -4.07 6.11 11.31
C LEU A 181 -4.07 4.92 10.35
N GLN A 182 -5.10 4.09 10.46
CA GLN A 182 -5.37 3.01 9.52
C GLN A 182 -6.62 3.34 8.73
N GLN A 183 -6.52 3.30 7.41
CA GLN A 183 -7.60 3.65 6.49
C GLN A 183 -7.83 2.52 5.49
N ARG A 184 -9.10 2.11 5.37
CA ARG A 184 -9.57 1.24 4.30
C ARG A 184 -9.63 2.00 3.00
N LEU A 185 -9.04 1.45 1.95
CA LEU A 185 -9.17 1.98 0.60
C LEU A 185 -10.43 1.42 -0.06
N HIS A 186 -11.09 2.29 -0.82
CA HIS A 186 -12.23 1.94 -1.64
C HIS A 186 -11.85 2.01 -3.12
N MET A 187 -12.61 1.29 -3.96
CA MET A 187 -12.42 1.32 -5.41
C MET A 187 -12.55 2.76 -5.98
N SER A 188 -13.38 3.59 -5.35
CA SER A 188 -13.53 5.02 -5.67
C SER A 188 -12.25 5.81 -5.45
N ASP A 189 -11.43 5.42 -4.49
CA ASP A 189 -10.20 6.12 -4.12
C ASP A 189 -9.08 5.89 -5.15
N SER A 190 -9.31 5.03 -6.15
CA SER A 190 -8.44 4.77 -7.30
C SER A 190 -6.94 4.75 -6.96
N THR A 191 -6.61 4.17 -5.80
CA THR A 191 -5.25 4.18 -5.26
C THR A 191 -4.54 2.91 -5.71
N TYR A 192 -3.39 3.08 -6.35
CA TYR A 192 -2.60 1.96 -6.86
C TYR A 192 -1.16 2.38 -7.14
N VAL A 193 -0.29 1.37 -7.21
CA VAL A 193 1.12 1.53 -7.53
C VAL A 193 1.42 0.80 -8.83
N THR A 194 2.02 1.49 -9.80
CA THR A 194 2.50 0.91 -11.06
C THR A 194 4.02 0.93 -11.11
N PHE A 195 4.59 -0.10 -11.72
CA PHE A 195 6.01 -0.19 -12.00
C PHE A 195 6.20 -0.01 -13.51
N ILE A 196 6.94 1.02 -13.92
CA ILE A 196 7.02 1.44 -15.32
C ILE A 196 8.46 1.35 -15.82
N GLU A 197 8.65 0.79 -17.00
CA GLU A 197 9.88 0.86 -17.81
C GLU A 197 9.64 1.81 -18.99
N GLU A 198 10.42 2.88 -19.09
CA GLU A 198 10.40 3.84 -20.19
C GLU A 198 11.63 3.64 -21.08
N ILE A 199 11.42 3.46 -22.39
CA ILE A 199 12.49 3.22 -23.36
C ILE A 199 12.71 4.49 -24.21
N ASN A 200 13.86 5.11 -24.05
CA ASN A 200 14.31 6.27 -24.81
C ASN A 200 15.23 5.86 -25.96
N ILE A 201 14.83 6.16 -27.20
CA ILE A 201 15.58 5.82 -28.43
C ILE A 201 16.19 7.09 -29.03
N GLU A 202 17.51 7.23 -28.93
CA GLU A 202 18.25 8.33 -29.55
C GLU A 202 18.93 7.87 -30.85
N LYS A 203 18.66 8.57 -31.96
CA LYS A 203 19.39 8.36 -33.23
C LYS A 203 20.66 9.19 -33.22
N LYS A 204 21.82 8.53 -33.25
CA LYS A 204 23.12 9.20 -33.44
C LYS A 204 23.46 9.26 -34.93
N GLU A 205 23.53 10.46 -35.47
CA GLU A 205 24.07 10.68 -36.82
C GLU A 205 25.58 10.43 -36.84
N VAL A 206 26.03 9.55 -37.74
CA VAL A 206 27.46 9.28 -37.94
C VAL A 206 28.08 10.43 -38.71
N LYS A 207 28.86 11.28 -38.03
CA LYS A 207 29.76 12.24 -38.72
C LYS A 207 30.73 11.46 -39.62
N LYS A 208 30.64 11.65 -40.94
CA LYS A 208 31.58 11.07 -41.93
C LYS A 208 33.02 11.51 -41.59
N LYS A 209 33.84 10.59 -41.07
CA LYS A 209 35.29 10.79 -40.98
C LYS A 209 35.87 10.87 -42.39
N LYS A 210 36.43 12.04 -42.74
CA LYS A 210 37.22 12.27 -43.95
C LYS A 210 38.47 11.38 -43.88
N LYS A 211 38.64 10.46 -44.84
CA LYS A 211 39.84 9.62 -44.99
C LYS A 211 41.05 10.52 -45.24
N SER A 212 42.04 10.52 -44.34
CA SER A 212 43.44 10.74 -44.72
C SER A 212 44.17 9.40 -44.64
N ARG A 213 44.94 9.12 -45.68
CA ARG A 213 45.70 7.89 -45.94
C ARG A 213 47.16 8.08 -45.50
N LEU A 214 47.78 6.93 -45.15
CA LEU A 214 49.24 6.63 -45.07
C LEU A 214 49.93 7.11 -43.78
N ALA A 215 50.79 6.35 -43.08
CA ALA A 215 51.49 5.07 -43.31
C ALA A 215 51.89 4.52 -41.90
N GLU A 216 51.65 3.25 -41.55
CA GLU A 216 52.57 2.09 -41.65
C GLU A 216 53.55 1.94 -40.45
N GLY A 217 53.50 0.82 -39.70
CA GLY A 217 54.41 0.58 -38.57
C GLY A 217 54.14 -0.60 -37.61
N LYS A 218 54.22 -1.83 -38.15
CA LYS A 218 54.39 -3.19 -37.56
C LYS A 218 54.62 -3.47 -36.04
N LYS A 219 54.00 -4.59 -35.61
CA LYS A 219 54.44 -5.72 -34.70
C LYS A 219 54.53 -5.43 -33.19
N ASN A 220 54.23 -6.31 -32.20
CA ASN A 220 54.01 -7.76 -32.07
C ASN A 220 53.46 -8.02 -30.62
N LYS A 221 52.47 -8.91 -30.35
CA LYS A 221 52.58 -10.30 -29.82
C LYS A 221 52.03 -10.50 -28.37
N LYS A 222 50.94 -11.31 -28.27
CA LYS A 222 50.56 -12.41 -27.32
C LYS A 222 51.17 -12.43 -25.89
N SER A 223 50.53 -12.92 -24.80
CA SER A 223 49.24 -13.56 -24.50
C SER A 223 49.23 -14.07 -23.03
N ARG A 224 48.02 -14.26 -22.46
CA ARG A 224 47.59 -15.15 -21.33
C ARG A 224 48.09 -14.84 -19.90
N LYS A 225 47.40 -15.21 -18.80
CA LYS A 225 45.98 -15.40 -18.36
C LYS A 225 46.08 -15.98 -16.92
N ASN A 226 45.02 -15.75 -16.11
CA ASN A 226 44.59 -16.41 -14.86
C ASN A 226 45.24 -16.02 -13.52
N GLU A 227 44.57 -16.09 -12.35
CA GLU A 227 43.16 -15.95 -11.88
C GLU A 227 43.15 -16.30 -10.37
N LYS A 228 42.03 -15.95 -9.69
CA LYS A 228 41.54 -16.26 -8.32
C LYS A 228 41.86 -15.26 -7.20
N ALA A 229 40.90 -14.46 -6.68
CA ALA A 229 39.59 -14.74 -6.00
C ALA A 229 39.80 -15.04 -4.50
N GLU A 230 39.00 -14.57 -3.52
CA GLU A 230 37.52 -14.39 -3.49
C GLU A 230 37.11 -13.69 -2.16
N MET A 231 36.02 -12.90 -2.15
CA MET A 231 34.97 -12.95 -1.10
C MET A 231 33.75 -12.12 -1.55
N ASP A 232 32.62 -12.79 -1.71
CA ASP A 232 31.37 -12.31 -2.32
C ASP A 232 30.43 -11.56 -1.35
N ASN A 233 29.89 -10.44 -1.83
CA ASN A 233 28.59 -9.87 -1.48
C ASN A 233 27.82 -9.76 -2.79
N VAL A 234 26.61 -10.33 -2.88
CA VAL A 234 25.80 -10.26 -4.11
C VAL A 234 25.07 -8.92 -4.14
N ASP A 235 25.77 -7.90 -4.64
CA ASP A 235 25.17 -6.69 -5.17
C ASP A 235 24.52 -7.01 -6.53
N ILE A 236 23.19 -7.04 -6.60
CA ILE A 236 22.50 -6.90 -7.89
C ILE A 236 22.54 -5.42 -8.25
N GLU A 237 23.63 -5.01 -8.88
CA GLU A 237 23.74 -3.72 -9.54
C GLU A 237 22.77 -3.75 -10.73
N LEU A 238 21.58 -3.17 -10.59
CA LEU A 238 20.77 -2.79 -11.74
C LEU A 238 21.60 -1.76 -12.49
N ALA A 239 22.35 -2.23 -13.49
CA ALA A 239 23.22 -1.40 -14.31
C ALA A 239 22.37 -0.34 -14.98
N THR A 240 22.49 0.90 -14.50
CA THR A 240 22.11 2.07 -15.28
C THR A 240 23.14 2.18 -16.40
N SER A 241 22.80 1.53 -17.53
CA SER A 241 23.46 1.41 -18.84
C SER A 241 23.78 -0.05 -19.21
N GLU A 242 22.75 -0.83 -19.53
CA GLU A 242 22.93 -1.88 -20.54
C GLU A 242 23.16 -1.19 -21.90
N GLU A 243 24.43 -1.04 -22.28
CA GLU A 243 24.82 -0.70 -23.64
C GLU A 243 24.71 -1.94 -24.53
N GLU A 244 23.50 -2.30 -24.96
CA GLU A 244 23.35 -3.24 -26.08
C GLU A 244 23.54 -2.48 -27.40
N GLU A 245 24.73 -2.58 -28.01
CA GLU A 245 24.93 -2.28 -29.44
C GLU A 245 24.34 -3.43 -30.28
N GLU A 246 23.03 -3.43 -30.53
CA GLU A 246 22.47 -4.30 -31.57
C GLU A 246 22.89 -3.80 -32.96
N LYS A 247 23.70 -4.60 -33.66
CA LYS A 247 23.94 -4.46 -35.10
C LYS A 247 22.86 -5.21 -35.86
N ILE A 248 21.91 -4.48 -36.42
CA ILE A 248 21.03 -5.02 -37.46
C ILE A 248 21.84 -5.02 -38.77
N GLU A 249 22.34 -6.19 -39.19
CA GLU A 249 22.82 -6.41 -40.56
C GLU A 249 21.61 -6.69 -41.46
N SER A 250 21.14 -5.67 -42.18
CA SER A 250 20.20 -5.86 -43.29
C SER A 250 20.99 -6.30 -44.53
N ASP A 251 20.96 -7.59 -44.82
CA ASP A 251 21.51 -8.16 -46.05
C ASP A 251 20.46 -8.01 -47.17
N THR A 252 20.56 -6.96 -47.99
CA THR A 252 20.13 -6.94 -49.39
C THR A 252 20.55 -5.63 -50.08
N MET A 253 20.96 -5.78 -51.34
CA MET A 253 21.82 -4.85 -52.08
C MET A 253 21.15 -3.52 -52.51
N ALA A 254 22.00 -2.50 -52.65
CA ALA A 254 21.86 -1.32 -53.51
C ALA A 254 20.91 -0.17 -53.09
N THR A 255 21.27 0.54 -52.03
CA THR A 255 21.34 2.02 -51.97
C THR A 255 22.07 2.40 -50.68
N GLU A 256 22.99 3.37 -50.70
CA GLU A 256 23.75 3.80 -49.52
C GLU A 256 22.83 4.47 -48.47
N ALA A 257 22.09 3.67 -47.72
CA ALA A 257 21.41 4.13 -46.52
C ALA A 257 22.47 4.43 -45.44
N PRO A 258 22.41 5.59 -44.77
CA PRO A 258 23.34 5.90 -43.69
C PRO A 258 23.21 4.84 -42.59
N LYS A 259 24.34 4.29 -42.12
CA LYS A 259 24.38 3.42 -40.93
C LYS A 259 23.93 4.26 -39.72
N ILE A 260 22.66 4.17 -39.36
CA ILE A 260 22.10 4.84 -38.18
C ILE A 260 22.57 4.06 -36.96
N LYS A 261 23.35 4.69 -36.08
CA LYS A 261 23.60 4.14 -34.74
C LYS A 261 22.45 4.57 -33.84
N ILE A 262 21.76 3.60 -33.26
CA ILE A 262 20.66 3.84 -32.32
C ILE A 262 21.22 3.62 -30.91
N LYS A 263 20.95 4.55 -29.99
CA LYS A 263 21.19 4.36 -28.55
C LYS A 263 19.84 4.16 -27.88
N ILE A 264 19.67 3.04 -27.19
CA ILE A 264 18.49 2.73 -26.39
C ILE A 264 18.86 2.97 -24.92
N THR A 265 18.03 3.72 -24.18
CA THR A 265 18.21 3.97 -22.75
C THR A 265 16.92 3.59 -22.04
N LYS A 266 17.00 2.79 -20.98
CA LYS A 266 15.85 2.36 -20.18
C LYS A 266 15.83 3.12 -18.85
N GLU A 267 14.66 3.62 -18.47
CA GLU A 267 14.43 4.29 -17.19
C GLU A 267 13.29 3.60 -16.44
N TYR A 268 13.50 3.35 -15.15
CA TYR A 268 12.57 2.61 -14.33
C TYR A 268 11.92 3.50 -13.29
N PHE A 269 10.63 3.30 -13.02
CA PHE A 269 9.88 4.12 -12.08
C PHE A 269 8.89 3.30 -11.26
N VAL A 270 8.77 3.66 -9.98
CA VAL A 270 7.60 3.34 -9.15
C VAL A 270 6.67 4.55 -9.20
N VAL A 271 5.39 4.35 -9.53
CA VAL A 271 4.42 5.44 -9.62
C VAL A 271 3.24 5.16 -8.72
N LEU A 272 3.06 5.99 -7.70
CA LEU A 272 1.92 5.96 -6.81
C LEU A 272 0.83 6.92 -7.33
N HIS A 273 -0.34 6.37 -7.55
CA HIS A 273 -1.56 7.09 -7.87
C HIS A 273 -2.46 7.09 -6.63
N SER A 274 -2.92 8.26 -6.17
CA SER A 274 -3.81 8.37 -5.01
C SER A 274 -4.63 9.67 -5.05
N TYR A 275 -5.77 9.71 -4.34
CA TYR A 275 -6.45 10.97 -4.02
C TYR A 275 -6.06 11.42 -2.61
N ILE A 276 -5.59 12.66 -2.49
CA ILE A 276 -5.37 13.29 -1.18
C ILE A 276 -6.59 14.12 -0.83
N THR A 277 -7.11 13.94 0.38
CA THR A 277 -8.14 14.82 0.93
C THR A 277 -7.47 16.00 1.62
N ASN A 278 -7.68 17.20 1.09
CA ASN A 278 -7.16 18.44 1.66
C ASN A 278 -7.97 18.84 2.90
N ARG A 279 -7.42 19.75 3.73
CA ARG A 279 -8.07 20.24 4.95
C ARG A 279 -9.46 20.86 4.72
N ASP A 280 -9.69 21.38 3.52
CA ASP A 280 -10.96 22.00 3.11
C ASP A 280 -11.98 20.95 2.61
N GLY A 281 -11.67 19.66 2.71
CA GLY A 281 -12.51 18.55 2.26
C GLY A 281 -12.46 18.28 0.75
N GLY A 282 -11.76 19.11 -0.03
CA GLY A 282 -11.51 18.88 -1.45
C GLY A 282 -10.56 17.69 -1.68
N GLN A 283 -10.85 16.88 -2.69
CA GLN A 283 -9.97 15.79 -3.10
C GLN A 283 -9.13 16.20 -4.31
N GLU A 284 -7.82 15.97 -4.24
CA GLU A 284 -6.89 16.19 -5.34
C GLU A 284 -6.27 14.87 -5.78
N TYR A 285 -6.32 14.59 -7.08
CA TYR A 285 -5.62 13.45 -7.64
C TYR A 285 -4.13 13.74 -7.72
N LYS A 286 -3.32 12.92 -7.05
CA LYS A 286 -1.87 13.06 -6.99
C LYS A 286 -1.19 11.85 -7.61
N ILE A 287 -0.23 12.14 -8.48
CA ILE A 287 0.69 11.17 -9.05
C ILE A 287 2.08 11.45 -8.50
N GLN A 288 2.69 10.47 -7.83
CA GLN A 288 4.05 10.55 -7.33
C GLN A 288 4.91 9.54 -8.09
N LYS A 289 5.86 10.05 -8.89
CA LYS A 289 6.77 9.26 -9.73
C LYS A 289 8.15 9.21 -9.07
N TYR A 290 8.63 8.00 -8.80
CA TYR A 290 9.89 7.73 -8.10
C TYR A 290 10.86 7.03 -9.06
N PRO A 291 11.94 7.68 -9.51
CA PRO A 291 12.93 7.04 -10.40
C PRO A 291 13.71 5.97 -9.64
N VAL A 292 13.86 4.78 -10.22
CA VAL A 292 14.58 3.66 -9.62
C VAL A 292 15.93 3.52 -10.31
N LYS A 293 17.01 3.54 -9.50
CA LYS A 293 18.37 3.31 -9.98
C LYS A 293 18.83 1.89 -9.73
N LYS A 294 18.48 1.34 -8.58
CA LYS A 294 18.89 0.00 -8.14
C LYS A 294 17.78 -0.61 -7.28
N ILE A 295 17.66 -1.93 -7.32
CA ILE A 295 16.84 -2.68 -6.37
C ILE A 295 17.79 -3.51 -5.49
N ASN A 296 17.82 -3.24 -4.19
CA ASN A 296 18.50 -4.11 -3.23
C ASN A 296 17.51 -5.15 -2.73
N VAL A 297 17.94 -6.42 -2.67
CA VAL A 297 17.12 -7.51 -2.17
C VAL A 297 17.72 -8.02 -0.87
N ARG A 298 16.90 -8.08 0.17
CA ARG A 298 17.22 -8.71 1.45
C ARG A 298 16.33 -9.94 1.64
N GLU A 299 16.90 -11.00 2.18
CA GLU A 299 16.20 -12.24 2.49
C GLU A 299 16.35 -12.57 3.99
N ASP A 300 15.26 -13.02 4.60
CA ASP A 300 15.25 -13.65 5.92
C ASP A 300 15.06 -15.16 5.77
N GLU A 301 16.15 -15.92 5.89
CA GLU A 301 16.13 -17.37 5.73
C GLU A 301 15.31 -18.09 6.82
N THR A 302 15.01 -17.41 7.94
CA THR A 302 14.25 -17.99 9.05
C THR A 302 12.73 -17.90 8.86
N ALA A 303 12.27 -17.09 7.89
CA ALA A 303 10.85 -16.88 7.62
C ALA A 303 10.20 -18.09 6.92
N ASN A 304 8.98 -18.42 7.35
CA ASN A 304 8.17 -19.46 6.73
C ASN A 304 7.67 -19.06 5.32
N LEU A 305 7.12 -20.02 4.57
CA LEU A 305 6.63 -19.78 3.21
C LEU A 305 5.53 -18.71 3.13
N GLN A 306 4.69 -18.62 4.17
CA GLN A 306 3.54 -17.71 4.26
C GLN A 306 3.86 -16.40 5.02
N GLU A 307 5.12 -16.23 5.43
CA GLU A 307 5.63 -15.05 6.12
C GLU A 307 6.46 -14.20 5.16
N GLU A 308 6.62 -12.92 5.51
CA GLU A 308 7.46 -11.99 4.77
C GLU A 308 8.92 -12.44 4.85
N ARG A 309 9.45 -12.91 3.71
CA ARG A 309 10.81 -13.44 3.61
C ARG A 309 11.73 -12.53 2.82
N PHE A 310 11.21 -11.88 1.79
CA PHE A 310 12.00 -11.00 0.93
C PHE A 310 11.57 -9.55 1.11
N GLN A 311 12.55 -8.67 1.20
CA GLN A 311 12.37 -7.23 1.19
C GLN A 311 13.16 -6.64 0.03
N TRP A 312 12.47 -5.97 -0.88
CA TRP A 312 13.07 -5.27 -2.02
C TRP A 312 13.05 -3.78 -1.73
N GLU A 313 14.22 -3.16 -1.75
CA GLU A 313 14.42 -1.73 -1.57
C GLU A 313 14.69 -1.07 -2.93
N PHE A 314 13.83 -0.14 -3.34
CA PHE A 314 14.00 0.62 -4.58
C PHE A 314 14.79 1.88 -4.29
N ILE A 315 16.07 1.88 -4.65
CA ILE A 315 16.97 3.01 -4.41
C ILE A 315 16.74 4.10 -5.45
N ASN A 316 16.54 5.32 -4.98
CA ASN A 316 16.44 6.52 -5.80
C ASN A 316 17.40 7.64 -5.35
N ASP A 317 17.55 8.67 -6.18
CA ASP A 317 18.46 9.80 -5.90
C ASP A 317 18.06 10.62 -4.68
N LYS A 318 16.77 10.65 -4.39
CA LYS A 318 16.20 11.42 -3.28
C LYS A 318 16.27 10.67 -1.95
N LYS A 319 16.77 9.42 -1.96
CA LYS A 319 16.81 8.51 -0.81
C LYS A 319 15.44 8.36 -0.14
N GLU A 320 14.38 8.30 -0.95
CA GLU A 320 13.03 8.06 -0.45
C GLU A 320 12.87 6.57 -0.12
N ASN A 321 12.19 6.29 0.99
CA ASN A 321 11.96 4.92 1.45
C ASN A 321 10.88 4.26 0.59
N ILE A 322 11.28 3.27 -0.21
CA ILE A 322 10.36 2.49 -1.04
C ILE A 322 10.73 1.02 -0.87
N TYR A 323 9.86 0.26 -0.21
CA TYR A 323 10.07 -1.15 0.08
C TYR A 323 8.90 -2.00 -0.40
N LEU A 324 9.19 -3.12 -1.04
CA LEU A 324 8.21 -4.15 -1.35
C LEU A 324 8.55 -5.41 -0.56
N TYR A 325 7.57 -5.94 0.15
CA TYR A 325 7.71 -7.16 0.93
C TYR A 325 7.02 -8.31 0.21
N LEU A 326 7.74 -9.41 0.04
CA LEU A 326 7.25 -10.64 -0.57
C LEU A 326 7.29 -11.79 0.43
N ASN A 327 6.33 -12.69 0.33
CA ASN A 327 6.31 -13.93 1.10
C ASN A 327 7.39 -14.91 0.60
N GLY A 328 7.61 -16.02 1.31
CA GLY A 328 8.59 -17.04 0.93
C GLY A 328 8.33 -17.69 -0.45
N ASP A 329 7.09 -17.69 -0.94
CA ASP A 329 6.74 -18.10 -2.31
C ASP A 329 6.87 -16.96 -3.35
N LYS A 330 7.50 -15.85 -2.97
CA LYS A 330 7.73 -14.64 -3.78
C LYS A 330 6.46 -13.93 -4.24
N THR A 331 5.38 -14.08 -3.50
CA THR A 331 4.13 -13.35 -3.73
C THR A 331 4.09 -12.04 -2.96
N VAL A 332 3.42 -11.02 -3.49
CA VAL A 332 3.31 -9.70 -2.83
C VAL A 332 2.58 -9.83 -1.50
N SER A 333 3.20 -9.27 -0.45
CA SER A 333 2.62 -9.12 0.87
C SER A 333 2.17 -7.69 1.10
N ARG A 334 3.09 -6.73 1.21
CA ARG A 334 2.80 -5.32 1.46
C ARG A 334 3.86 -4.42 0.84
N MET A 335 3.58 -3.13 0.81
CA MET A 335 4.50 -2.12 0.28
C MET A 335 4.63 -0.95 1.26
N GLU A 336 5.79 -0.34 1.32
CA GLU A 336 6.03 0.91 2.04
C GLU A 336 6.48 1.97 1.04
N ILE A 337 5.85 3.15 1.09
CA ILE A 337 6.26 4.30 0.31
C ILE A 337 6.27 5.52 1.24
N GLY A 338 7.46 6.08 1.49
CA GLY A 338 7.65 7.15 2.44
C GLY A 338 7.35 6.70 3.88
N ALA A 339 6.29 7.26 4.47
CA ALA A 339 5.83 6.92 5.82
C ALA A 339 4.59 6.02 5.83
N ASP A 340 4.07 5.67 4.66
CA ASP A 340 2.80 4.95 4.54
C ASP A 340 3.07 3.46 4.23
N ASN A 341 2.35 2.60 4.95
CA ASN A 341 2.32 1.16 4.68
C ASN A 341 1.05 0.80 3.92
N TYR A 342 1.19 0.25 2.72
CA TYR A 342 0.11 -0.22 1.88
C TYR A 342 -0.01 -1.75 2.02
N LEU A 343 -1.11 -2.21 2.60
CA LEU A 343 -1.38 -3.62 2.85
C LEU A 343 -2.29 -4.19 1.75
N MET A 344 -1.97 -5.41 1.29
CA MET A 344 -2.83 -6.14 0.37
C MET A 344 -4.07 -6.69 1.07
N ARG A 345 -5.07 -7.13 0.30
CA ARG A 345 -6.29 -7.68 0.89
C ARG A 345 -6.00 -9.01 1.57
N GLY A 346 -6.59 -9.22 2.75
CA GLY A 346 -6.42 -10.45 3.54
C GLY A 346 -5.40 -10.37 4.69
N PHE A 347 -4.89 -9.17 4.98
CA PHE A 347 -4.05 -8.90 6.15
C PHE A 347 -4.77 -9.11 7.48
#